data_AF-A0A838W504-F1
#
_entry.id   AF-A0A838W504-F1
#
_cell.length_a   1.000
_cell.length_b   1.000
_cell.length_c   1.000
_cell.angle_alpha   90.00
_cell.angle_beta   90.00
_cell.angle_gamma   90.00
#
_symmetry.space_group_name_H-M   'P 1'
#
loop_
_entity.id
_entity.type
_entity.pdbx_description
1 polymer ?
#
loop_
_entity_poly.entity_id
_entity_poly.type
_entity_poly.pdbx_seq_one_letter_code
_entity_poly.pdbx_strand_id
1 'polypeptide(L)'
;MEIRFLVLNEFSVLYDVLILSKKEKEMLVIKLAEEGKSTRQIAEAVHISLKDIGTIKRRYTGEEESIEKNNSLSINSKAFKLFKENKNLVDVAITLNMDAHEVLDLHTDYLRLSNKNNLMSIYFEMGNEIHLIEHLYRELKLHGLDNEYDISNILQKEENLKNLDRDLYETAGEIGRLNSLKMQLKKEIAELMEMLGHCKSVMEEKGQETIL
;
A
#
# COMPACT_ATOMS: atom_id res chain seq x y z
N MET A 1 -2.95 -88.58 15.32
CA MET A 1 -3.87 -87.76 14.51
C MET A 1 -3.95 -86.37 15.14
N GLU A 2 -2.81 -85.69 15.33
CA GLU A 2 -2.73 -84.44 16.11
C GLU A 2 -1.92 -83.32 15.45
N ILE A 3 -1.26 -83.57 14.31
CA ILE A 3 -0.43 -82.54 13.67
C ILE A 3 -1.25 -81.64 12.72
N ARG A 4 -2.45 -82.06 12.29
CA ARG A 4 -3.32 -81.25 11.40
C ARG A 4 -4.09 -80.13 12.11
N PHE A 5 -4.28 -80.20 13.42
CA PHE A 5 -5.07 -79.20 14.16
C PHE A 5 -4.24 -78.00 14.63
N LEU A 6 -2.92 -78.19 14.82
CA LEU A 6 -2.02 -77.11 15.21
C LEU A 6 -1.67 -76.17 14.04
N VAL A 7 -1.53 -76.70 12.82
CA VAL A 7 -1.20 -75.88 11.64
C VAL A 7 -2.37 -74.97 11.24
N LEU A 8 -3.63 -75.38 11.43
CA LEU A 8 -4.78 -74.54 11.12
C LEU A 8 -5.03 -73.43 12.17
N ASN A 9 -4.62 -73.66 13.42
CA ASN A 9 -4.81 -72.68 14.49
C ASN A 9 -3.71 -71.59 14.46
N GLU A 10 -2.49 -71.91 14.02
CA GLU A 10 -1.44 -70.90 13.81
C GLU A 10 -1.75 -69.97 12.62
N PHE A 11 -2.40 -70.48 11.56
CA PHE A 11 -2.83 -69.64 10.43
C PHE A 11 -4.00 -68.71 10.77
N SER A 12 -4.91 -69.14 11.67
CA SER A 12 -6.05 -68.31 12.11
C SER A 12 -5.59 -67.12 12.96
N VAL A 13 -4.61 -67.33 13.85
CA VAL A 13 -4.09 -66.27 14.72
C VAL A 13 -3.17 -65.30 13.96
N LEU A 14 -2.57 -65.74 12.85
CA LEU A 14 -1.80 -64.84 11.97
C LEU A 14 -2.67 -63.81 11.23
N TYR A 15 -3.94 -64.14 10.96
CA TYR A 15 -4.87 -63.26 10.24
C TYR A 15 -5.47 -62.17 11.12
N ASP A 16 -5.64 -62.44 12.42
CA ASP A 16 -6.28 -61.52 13.37
C ASP A 16 -5.36 -60.38 13.86
N VAL A 17 -4.06 -60.40 13.55
CA VAL A 17 -3.10 -59.35 13.98
C VAL A 17 -2.16 -58.91 12.86
N LEU A 18 -2.67 -58.75 11.63
CA LEU A 18 -2.08 -57.77 10.72
C LEU A 18 -2.93 -56.49 10.82
N ILE A 19 -2.70 -55.72 11.89
CA ILE A 19 -3.21 -54.34 11.98
C ILE A 19 -2.43 -53.54 10.94
N LEU A 20 -2.85 -53.64 9.68
CA LEU A 20 -2.36 -52.80 8.60
C LEU A 20 -2.57 -51.36 9.04
N SER A 21 -1.48 -50.59 9.01
CA SER A 21 -1.53 -49.16 9.21
C SER A 21 -2.46 -48.53 8.17
N LYS A 22 -2.96 -47.33 8.47
CA LYS A 22 -3.85 -46.60 7.55
C LYS A 22 -3.26 -46.52 6.12
N LYS A 23 -1.95 -46.32 6.00
CA LYS A 23 -1.25 -46.24 4.71
C LYS A 23 -1.21 -47.58 3.97
N GLU A 24 -0.98 -48.68 4.68
CA GLU A 24 -0.93 -50.01 4.07
C GLU A 24 -2.31 -50.46 3.58
N LYS A 25 -3.37 -50.11 4.32
CA LYS A 25 -4.75 -50.33 3.85
C LYS A 25 -5.07 -49.51 2.60
N GLU A 26 -4.63 -48.25 2.53
CA GLU A 26 -4.80 -47.41 1.34
C GLU A 26 -4.09 -48.01 0.11
N MET A 27 -2.85 -48.50 0.26
CA MET A 27 -2.13 -49.18 -0.83
C MET A 27 -2.82 -50.48 -1.27
N LEU A 28 -3.36 -51.25 -0.33
CA LEU A 28 -4.08 -52.48 -0.64
C LEU A 28 -5.39 -52.20 -1.40
N VAL A 29 -6.12 -51.13 -1.04
CA VAL A 29 -7.30 -50.67 -1.77
C VAL A 29 -6.97 -50.32 -3.22
N ILE A 30 -5.85 -49.62 -3.45
CA ILE A 30 -5.39 -49.24 -4.79
C ILE A 30 -5.07 -50.49 -5.61
N LYS A 31 -4.24 -51.39 -5.06
CA LYS A 31 -3.83 -52.63 -5.74
C LYS A 31 -5.03 -53.49 -6.15
N LEU A 32 -5.99 -53.70 -5.23
CA LEU A 32 -7.20 -54.47 -5.54
C LEU A 32 -8.10 -53.77 -6.59
N ALA A 33 -8.10 -52.44 -6.62
CA ALA A 33 -8.82 -51.69 -7.63
C ALA A 33 -8.17 -51.81 -9.02
N GLU A 34 -6.83 -51.84 -9.11
CA GLU A 34 -6.08 -52.11 -10.35
C GLU A 34 -6.29 -53.54 -10.85
N GLU A 35 -6.41 -54.50 -9.94
CA GLU A 35 -6.77 -55.90 -10.23
C GLU A 35 -8.26 -56.07 -10.67
N GLY A 36 -9.01 -54.97 -10.80
CA GLY A 36 -10.38 -54.96 -11.31
C GLY A 36 -11.45 -55.41 -10.31
N LYS A 37 -11.12 -55.49 -9.00
CA LYS A 37 -12.11 -55.84 -7.97
C LYS A 37 -13.15 -54.73 -7.80
N SER A 38 -14.39 -55.15 -7.55
CA SER A 38 -15.48 -54.21 -7.23
C SER A 38 -15.30 -53.61 -5.84
N THR A 39 -15.84 -52.40 -5.61
CA THR A 39 -15.80 -51.71 -4.31
C THR A 39 -16.33 -52.57 -3.17
N ARG A 40 -17.31 -53.44 -3.42
CA ARG A 40 -17.86 -54.38 -2.42
C ARG A 40 -16.85 -55.46 -2.03
N GLN A 41 -16.15 -56.04 -3.00
CA GLN A 41 -15.11 -57.04 -2.77
C GLN A 41 -13.90 -56.44 -2.04
N ILE A 42 -13.55 -55.19 -2.35
CA ILE A 42 -12.48 -54.46 -1.65
C ILE A 42 -12.88 -54.19 -0.19
N ALA A 43 -14.13 -53.81 0.07
CA ALA A 43 -14.63 -53.60 1.43
C ALA A 43 -14.58 -54.87 2.28
N GLU A 44 -14.92 -56.02 1.69
CA GLU A 44 -14.86 -57.31 2.34
C GLU A 44 -13.42 -57.75 2.64
N ALA A 45 -12.48 -57.49 1.73
CA ALA A 45 -11.07 -57.88 1.88
C ALA A 45 -10.25 -56.96 2.81
N VAL A 46 -10.53 -55.65 2.81
CA VAL A 46 -9.74 -54.64 3.55
C VAL A 46 -10.46 -54.15 4.81
N HIS A 47 -11.73 -54.53 5.00
CA HIS A 47 -12.59 -54.06 6.10
C HIS A 47 -12.64 -52.53 6.21
N ILE A 48 -12.85 -51.86 5.07
CA ILE A 48 -12.99 -50.41 4.96
C ILE A 48 -14.37 -50.06 4.40
N SER A 49 -14.93 -48.92 4.81
CA SER A 49 -16.22 -48.46 4.31
C SER A 49 -16.19 -48.19 2.80
N LEU A 50 -17.31 -48.43 2.11
CA LEU A 50 -17.44 -48.12 0.68
C LEU A 50 -17.12 -46.65 0.36
N LYS A 51 -17.43 -45.74 1.30
CA LYS A 51 -17.15 -44.31 1.18
C LYS A 51 -15.65 -44.03 1.15
N ASP A 52 -14.90 -44.61 2.09
CA ASP A 52 -13.45 -44.41 2.19
C ASP A 52 -12.73 -45.02 0.99
N ILE A 53 -13.17 -46.20 0.50
CA ILE A 53 -12.66 -46.80 -0.74
C ILE A 53 -12.85 -45.84 -1.92
N GLY A 54 -14.02 -45.21 -2.02
CA GLY A 54 -14.29 -44.20 -3.05
C GLY A 54 -13.35 -43.01 -2.96
N THR A 55 -13.09 -42.49 -1.76
CA THR A 55 -12.16 -41.39 -1.54
C THR A 55 -10.72 -41.77 -1.85
N ILE A 56 -10.27 -42.98 -1.48
CA ILE A 56 -8.93 -43.48 -1.79
C ILE A 56 -8.75 -43.64 -3.30
N LYS A 57 -9.74 -44.22 -4.00
CA LYS A 57 -9.70 -44.34 -5.46
C LYS A 57 -9.66 -42.99 -6.16
N ARG A 58 -10.45 -42.00 -5.71
CA ARG A 58 -10.43 -40.63 -6.28
C ARG A 58 -9.10 -39.90 -6.04
N ARG A 59 -8.51 -40.03 -4.85
CA ARG A 59 -7.16 -39.53 -4.55
C ARG A 59 -6.10 -40.11 -5.47
N TYR A 60 -6.17 -41.41 -5.69
CA TYR A 60 -5.18 -42.13 -6.49
C TYR A 60 -5.33 -41.87 -8.00
N THR A 61 -6.55 -41.79 -8.50
CA THR A 61 -6.85 -41.54 -9.92
C THR A 61 -6.71 -40.06 -10.32
N GLY A 62 -6.42 -39.16 -9.37
CA GLY A 62 -6.31 -37.73 -9.63
C GLY A 62 -7.66 -37.02 -9.80
N GLU A 63 -8.78 -37.70 -9.56
CA GLU A 63 -10.12 -37.11 -9.68
C GLU A 63 -10.43 -36.06 -8.57
N GLU A 64 -9.62 -36.00 -7.50
CA GLU A 64 -9.75 -34.97 -6.46
C GLU A 64 -9.44 -33.54 -6.91
N GLU A 65 -8.67 -33.33 -7.99
CA GLU A 65 -8.42 -31.97 -8.51
C GLU A 65 -9.70 -31.30 -9.06
N SER A 66 -10.77 -32.06 -9.26
CA SER A 66 -12.04 -31.56 -9.82
C SER A 66 -13.11 -31.19 -8.78
N ILE A 67 -12.94 -31.57 -7.50
CA ILE A 67 -14.01 -31.41 -6.49
C ILE A 67 -13.73 -30.25 -5.51
N GLU A 68 -12.49 -29.78 -5.37
CA GLU A 68 -12.13 -28.63 -4.48
C GLU A 68 -12.15 -27.23 -5.14
N LYS A 69 -12.71 -27.08 -6.34
CA LYS A 69 -12.90 -25.74 -7.00
C LYS A 69 -14.34 -25.35 -7.27
N ASN A 70 -15.31 -26.00 -6.62
CA ASN A 70 -16.71 -25.55 -6.64
C ASN A 70 -17.06 -24.57 -5.51
N ASN A 71 -16.13 -23.69 -5.14
CA ASN A 71 -16.52 -22.35 -4.72
C ASN A 71 -16.64 -21.51 -5.98
N SER A 72 -17.72 -21.71 -6.76
CA SER A 72 -18.06 -20.75 -7.81
C SER A 72 -18.21 -19.41 -7.09
N LEU A 73 -17.25 -18.50 -7.28
CA LEU A 73 -17.30 -17.17 -6.70
C LEU A 73 -18.72 -16.62 -6.89
N SER A 74 -19.31 -16.05 -5.84
CA SER A 74 -20.58 -15.35 -5.97
C SER A 74 -20.49 -14.31 -7.09
N ILE A 75 -21.61 -13.92 -7.66
CA ILE A 75 -21.64 -12.91 -8.73
C ILE A 75 -20.89 -11.64 -8.28
N ASN A 76 -21.08 -11.20 -7.04
CA ASN A 76 -20.36 -10.08 -6.45
C ASN A 76 -18.84 -10.31 -6.40
N SER A 77 -18.40 -11.49 -5.96
CA SER A 77 -16.97 -11.84 -5.93
C SER A 77 -16.36 -11.93 -7.34
N LYS A 78 -17.14 -12.36 -8.34
CA LYS A 78 -16.72 -12.32 -9.76
C LYS A 78 -16.61 -10.87 -10.25
N ALA A 79 -17.56 -10.01 -9.91
CA ALA A 79 -17.53 -8.59 -10.26
C ALA A 79 -16.29 -7.90 -9.66
N PHE A 80 -16.03 -8.09 -8.38
CA PHE A 80 -14.84 -7.55 -7.71
C PHE A 80 -13.53 -8.05 -8.33
N LYS A 81 -13.49 -9.32 -8.76
CA LYS A 81 -12.33 -9.86 -9.48
C LYS A 81 -12.13 -9.15 -10.81
N LEU A 82 -13.19 -8.94 -11.60
CA LEU A 82 -13.10 -8.23 -12.88
C LEU A 82 -12.69 -6.75 -12.70
N PHE A 83 -13.20 -6.07 -11.67
CA PHE A 83 -12.77 -4.71 -11.34
C PHE A 83 -11.29 -4.66 -10.95
N LYS A 84 -10.80 -5.64 -10.17
CA LYS A 84 -9.37 -5.78 -9.84
C LYS A 84 -8.49 -6.01 -11.07
N GLU A 85 -9.05 -6.60 -12.13
CA GLU A 85 -8.41 -6.79 -13.44
C GLU A 85 -8.56 -5.56 -14.36
N ASN A 86 -9.04 -4.42 -13.84
CA ASN A 86 -9.28 -3.17 -14.57
C ASN A 86 -10.27 -3.28 -15.73
N LYS A 87 -11.23 -4.21 -15.66
CA LYS A 87 -12.36 -4.24 -16.61
C LYS A 87 -13.28 -3.05 -16.36
N ASN A 88 -13.75 -2.43 -17.44
CA ASN A 88 -14.68 -1.31 -17.35
C ASN A 88 -16.10 -1.80 -16.96
N LEU A 89 -16.97 -0.89 -16.52
CA LEU A 89 -18.32 -1.22 -16.05
C LEU A 89 -19.16 -1.95 -17.10
N VAL A 90 -19.02 -1.58 -18.37
CA VAL A 90 -19.77 -2.17 -19.49
C VAL A 90 -19.36 -3.63 -19.69
N ASP A 91 -18.06 -3.90 -19.72
CA ASP A 91 -17.52 -5.26 -19.86
C ASP A 91 -17.98 -6.16 -18.71
N VAL A 92 -18.04 -5.61 -17.48
CA VAL A 92 -18.51 -6.34 -16.30
C VAL A 92 -20.01 -6.64 -16.41
N ALA A 93 -20.83 -5.67 -16.80
CA ALA A 93 -22.26 -5.86 -17.03
C ALA A 93 -22.54 -6.95 -18.07
N ILE A 94 -21.83 -6.91 -19.20
CA ILE A 94 -21.94 -7.92 -20.26
C ILE A 94 -21.46 -9.29 -19.77
N THR A 95 -20.30 -9.35 -19.12
CA THR A 95 -19.68 -10.62 -18.71
C THR A 95 -20.49 -11.35 -17.65
N LEU A 96 -21.09 -10.59 -16.72
CA LEU A 96 -21.87 -11.16 -15.62
C LEU A 96 -23.38 -11.14 -15.89
N ASN A 97 -23.81 -10.62 -17.04
CA ASN A 97 -25.20 -10.44 -17.41
C ASN A 97 -26.00 -9.73 -16.29
N MET A 98 -25.48 -8.58 -15.85
CA MET A 98 -26.03 -7.77 -14.77
C MET A 98 -26.57 -6.44 -15.30
N ASP A 99 -27.57 -5.90 -14.61
CA ASP A 99 -28.09 -4.59 -14.93
C ASP A 99 -27.12 -3.48 -14.53
N ALA A 100 -27.20 -2.34 -15.24
CA ALA A 100 -26.30 -1.21 -15.01
C ALA A 100 -26.32 -0.71 -13.55
N HIS A 101 -27.49 -0.69 -12.91
CA HIS A 101 -27.62 -0.24 -11.53
C HIS A 101 -26.87 -1.17 -10.54
N GLU A 102 -27.02 -2.48 -10.68
CA GLU A 102 -26.33 -3.46 -9.82
C GLU A 102 -24.81 -3.39 -9.98
N VAL A 103 -24.32 -3.17 -11.20
CA VAL A 103 -22.89 -3.03 -11.49
C VAL A 103 -22.33 -1.74 -10.89
N LEU A 104 -23.09 -0.65 -10.92
CA LEU A 104 -22.70 0.63 -10.30
C LEU A 104 -22.61 0.52 -8.78
N ASP A 105 -23.59 -0.15 -8.15
CA ASP A 105 -23.59 -0.40 -6.71
C ASP A 105 -22.37 -1.26 -6.31
N LEU A 106 -22.13 -2.36 -7.02
CA LEU A 106 -20.95 -3.20 -6.78
C LEU A 106 -19.63 -2.47 -7.06
N HIS A 107 -19.55 -1.63 -8.07
CA HIS A 107 -18.36 -0.83 -8.32
C HIS A 107 -18.10 0.16 -7.18
N THR A 108 -19.15 0.78 -6.65
CA THR A 108 -19.05 1.67 -5.49
C THR A 108 -18.52 0.93 -4.26
N ASP A 109 -19.04 -0.27 -3.99
CA ASP A 109 -18.56 -1.12 -2.90
C ASP A 109 -17.12 -1.58 -3.14
N TYR A 110 -16.74 -1.91 -4.37
CA TYR A 110 -15.37 -2.24 -4.72
C TYR A 110 -14.41 -1.07 -4.45
N LEU A 111 -14.78 0.16 -4.78
CA LEU A 111 -13.97 1.35 -4.49
C LEU A 111 -13.79 1.57 -2.98
N ARG A 112 -14.86 1.35 -2.20
CA ARG A 112 -14.81 1.40 -0.73
C ARG A 112 -13.89 0.33 -0.14
N LEU A 113 -13.96 -0.89 -0.66
CA LEU A 113 -13.17 -2.03 -0.18
C LEU A 113 -11.70 -2.01 -0.64
N SER A 114 -11.41 -1.40 -1.79
CA SER A 114 -10.06 -1.37 -2.38
C SER A 114 -9.12 -0.33 -1.75
N ASN A 115 -9.50 0.25 -0.61
CA ASN A 115 -8.76 1.31 0.08
C ASN A 115 -8.52 2.56 -0.81
N LYS A 116 -9.31 2.72 -1.88
CA LYS A 116 -9.48 3.98 -2.62
C LYS A 116 -10.40 4.96 -1.88
N ASN A 117 -10.58 4.76 -0.57
CA ASN A 117 -11.44 5.55 0.29
C ASN A 117 -11.11 7.04 0.23
N ASN A 118 -9.83 7.41 0.13
CA ASN A 118 -9.45 8.82 0.09
C ASN A 118 -9.94 9.53 -1.18
N LEU A 119 -9.86 8.88 -2.35
CA LEU A 119 -10.35 9.50 -3.58
C LEU A 119 -11.88 9.60 -3.56
N MET A 120 -12.54 8.56 -3.04
CA MET A 120 -13.99 8.53 -2.96
C MET A 120 -14.53 9.48 -1.90
N SER A 121 -13.85 9.64 -0.76
CA SER A 121 -14.19 10.64 0.25
C SER A 121 -14.04 12.03 -0.31
N ILE A 122 -12.93 12.33 -1.00
CA ILE A 122 -12.73 13.62 -1.68
C ILE A 122 -13.86 13.88 -2.70
N TYR A 123 -14.24 12.87 -3.49
CA TYR A 123 -15.35 13.00 -4.44
C TYR A 123 -16.68 13.31 -3.74
N PHE A 124 -17.00 12.62 -2.64
CA PHE A 124 -18.22 12.87 -1.88
C PHE A 124 -18.21 14.20 -1.12
N GLU A 125 -17.06 14.60 -0.55
CA GLU A 125 -16.89 15.86 0.18
C GLU A 125 -17.03 17.07 -0.75
N MET A 126 -16.45 16.99 -1.96
CA MET A 126 -16.51 18.09 -2.93
C MET A 126 -17.79 18.11 -3.76
N GLY A 127 -18.46 16.97 -3.94
CA GLY A 127 -19.72 16.88 -4.68
C GLY A 127 -19.63 17.50 -6.08
N ASN A 128 -20.42 18.55 -6.33
CA ASN A 128 -20.45 19.25 -7.63
C ASN A 128 -19.18 20.07 -7.93
N GLU A 129 -18.33 20.31 -6.92
CA GLU A 129 -17.09 21.08 -7.04
C GLU A 129 -15.90 20.24 -7.47
N ILE A 130 -16.10 18.96 -7.80
CA ILE A 130 -15.04 18.06 -8.26
C ILE A 130 -14.25 18.60 -9.48
N HIS A 131 -14.89 19.47 -10.29
CA HIS A 131 -14.26 20.16 -11.41
C HIS A 131 -13.07 21.05 -10.98
N LEU A 132 -13.03 21.51 -9.72
CA LEU A 132 -11.92 22.29 -9.18
C LEU A 132 -10.66 21.43 -8.99
N ILE A 133 -10.81 20.16 -8.59
CA ILE A 133 -9.67 19.23 -8.53
C ILE A 133 -9.14 18.96 -9.92
N GLU A 134 -10.03 18.75 -10.89
CA GLU A 134 -9.63 18.53 -12.27
C GLU A 134 -8.83 19.73 -12.80
N HIS A 135 -9.34 20.95 -12.56
CA HIS A 135 -8.65 22.17 -12.93
C HIS A 135 -7.29 22.29 -12.24
N LEU A 136 -7.23 22.10 -10.91
CA LEU A 136 -5.98 22.14 -10.14
C LEU A 136 -4.95 21.13 -10.65
N TYR A 137 -5.37 19.89 -10.93
CA TYR A 137 -4.48 18.86 -11.45
C TYR A 137 -3.93 19.24 -12.83
N ARG A 138 -4.74 19.82 -13.71
CA ARG A 138 -4.29 20.29 -15.03
C ARG A 138 -3.28 21.42 -14.90
N GLU A 139 -3.52 22.39 -14.02
CA GLU A 139 -2.60 23.51 -13.78
C GLU A 139 -1.27 23.02 -13.20
N LEU A 140 -1.30 22.16 -12.17
CA LEU A 140 -0.09 21.57 -11.60
C LEU A 140 0.72 20.84 -12.66
N LYS A 141 0.05 20.05 -13.51
CA LYS A 141 0.71 19.30 -14.59
C LYS A 141 1.27 20.20 -15.69
N LEU A 142 0.56 21.25 -16.07
CA LEU A 142 1.02 22.24 -17.04
C LEU A 142 2.32 22.92 -16.55
N HIS A 143 2.39 23.21 -15.25
CA HIS A 143 3.55 23.83 -14.62
C HIS A 143 4.64 22.83 -14.18
N GLY A 144 4.44 21.52 -14.41
CA GLY A 144 5.40 20.47 -14.03
C GLY A 144 5.50 20.22 -12.52
N LEU A 145 4.46 20.57 -11.77
CA LEU A 145 4.36 20.50 -10.31
C LEU A 145 3.43 19.35 -9.86
N ASP A 146 3.31 18.29 -10.66
CA ASP A 146 2.39 17.18 -10.47
C ASP A 146 2.97 16.03 -9.62
N ASN A 147 4.10 16.27 -8.94
CA ASN A 147 4.70 15.35 -7.98
C ASN A 147 4.53 15.82 -6.52
N GLU A 148 4.60 14.87 -5.60
CA GLU A 148 4.37 15.09 -4.17
C GLU A 148 5.35 16.11 -3.54
N TYR A 149 6.59 16.12 -4.02
CA TYR A 149 7.62 17.04 -3.56
C TYR A 149 7.26 18.49 -3.92
N ASP A 150 6.87 18.75 -5.16
CA ASP A 150 6.50 20.08 -5.63
C ASP A 150 5.22 20.58 -4.95
N ILE A 151 4.22 19.71 -4.79
CA ILE A 151 3.00 20.03 -4.05
C ILE A 151 3.33 20.42 -2.60
N SER A 152 4.19 19.66 -1.93
CA SER A 152 4.63 19.97 -0.56
C SER A 152 5.43 21.27 -0.48
N ASN A 153 6.27 21.53 -1.48
CA ASN A 153 7.04 22.77 -1.58
C ASN A 153 6.16 24.00 -1.76
N ILE A 154 5.07 23.91 -2.53
CA ILE A 154 4.10 24.99 -2.69
C ILE A 154 3.48 25.33 -1.32
N LEU A 155 3.10 24.32 -0.55
CA LEU A 155 2.49 24.52 0.78
C LEU A 155 3.49 25.15 1.77
N GLN A 156 4.75 24.71 1.77
CA GLN A 156 5.79 25.34 2.61
C GLN A 156 6.07 26.79 2.20
N LYS A 157 6.03 27.10 0.90
CA LYS A 157 6.19 28.47 0.40
C LYS A 157 5.00 29.37 0.75
N GLU A 158 3.80 28.83 0.87
CA GLU A 158 2.61 29.57 1.31
C GLU A 158 2.76 30.09 2.74
N GLU A 159 3.31 29.27 3.64
CA GLU A 159 3.62 29.68 5.02
C GLU A 159 4.68 30.80 5.06
N ASN A 160 5.71 30.69 4.21
CA ASN A 160 6.73 31.73 4.09
C ASN A 160 6.18 33.03 3.48
N LEU A 161 5.25 32.93 2.52
CA LEU A 161 4.58 34.09 1.92
C LEU A 161 3.76 34.88 2.94
N LYS A 162 3.08 34.21 3.88
CA LYS A 162 2.33 34.87 4.96
C LYS A 162 3.23 35.68 5.89
N ASN A 163 4.47 35.24 6.07
CA ASN A 163 5.46 35.90 6.91
C ASN A 163 6.26 36.97 6.16
N LEU A 164 6.24 36.95 4.82
CA LEU A 164 7.05 37.82 3.97
C LEU A 164 6.79 39.31 4.20
N ASP A 165 5.53 39.71 4.37
CA ASP A 165 5.19 41.11 4.64
C ASP A 165 5.82 41.60 5.94
N ARG A 166 5.73 40.80 7.01
CA ARG A 166 6.35 41.11 8.31
C ARG A 166 7.86 41.24 8.16
N ASP A 167 8.50 40.26 7.52
CA ASP A 167 9.94 40.23 7.37
C ASP A 167 10.45 41.40 6.52
N LEU A 168 9.64 41.85 5.54
CA LEU A 168 9.93 43.03 4.71
C LEU A 168 9.85 44.32 5.55
N TYR A 169 8.83 44.47 6.41
CA TYR A 169 8.73 45.61 7.32
C TYR A 169 9.88 45.64 8.34
N GLU A 170 10.24 44.51 8.93
CA GLU A 170 11.36 44.41 9.89
C GLU A 170 12.69 44.78 9.22
N THR A 171 12.95 44.20 8.04
CA THR A 171 14.16 44.49 7.27
C THR A 171 14.24 45.96 6.86
N ALA A 172 13.14 46.55 6.40
CA ALA A 172 13.10 47.97 6.06
C ALA A 172 13.36 48.87 7.28
N GLY A 173 12.82 48.50 8.45
CA GLY A 173 13.08 49.17 9.72
C GLY A 173 14.54 49.12 10.14
N GLU A 174 15.16 47.93 10.04
CA GLU A 174 16.59 47.71 10.31
C GLU A 174 17.46 48.60 9.40
N ILE A 175 17.16 48.64 8.10
CA ILE A 175 17.85 49.49 7.13
C ILE A 175 17.73 50.98 7.51
N GLY A 176 16.54 51.43 7.91
CA GLY A 176 16.32 52.81 8.36
C GLY A 176 17.15 53.17 9.60
N ARG A 177 17.18 52.27 10.59
CA ARG A 177 17.98 52.41 11.80
C ARG A 177 19.47 52.48 11.49
N LEU A 178 19.97 51.56 10.66
CA LEU A 178 21.38 51.50 10.26
C LEU A 178 21.80 52.75 9.48
N ASN A 179 20.96 53.25 8.58
CA ASN A 179 21.23 54.48 7.85
C ASN A 179 21.29 55.72 8.76
N SER A 180 20.40 55.80 9.76
CA SER A 180 20.42 56.87 10.75
C SER A 180 21.70 56.85 11.57
N LEU A 181 22.10 55.68 12.06
CA LEU A 181 23.35 55.50 12.80
C LEU A 181 24.58 55.86 11.95
N LYS A 182 24.60 55.42 10.68
CA LYS A 182 25.66 55.77 9.73
C LYS A 182 25.76 57.29 9.55
N MET A 183 24.64 58.00 9.53
CA MET A 183 24.64 59.46 9.38
C MET A 183 25.19 60.17 10.63
N GLN A 184 24.81 59.69 11.82
CA GLN A 184 25.34 60.20 13.09
C GLN A 184 26.85 60.02 13.18
N LEU A 185 27.34 58.80 12.93
CA LEU A 185 28.78 58.51 12.95
C LEU A 185 29.57 59.35 11.93
N LYS A 186 29.00 59.58 10.74
CA LYS A 186 29.61 60.47 9.74
C LYS A 186 29.74 61.90 10.24
N LYS A 187 28.73 62.40 10.97
CA LYS A 187 28.75 63.74 11.55
C LYS A 187 29.81 63.84 12.64
N GLU A 188 29.86 62.88 13.55
CA GLU A 188 30.88 62.84 14.62
C GLU A 188 32.30 62.80 14.05
N ILE A 189 32.53 61.99 13.01
CA ILE A 189 33.83 61.95 12.32
C ILE A 189 34.19 63.32 11.73
N ALA A 190 33.24 64.02 11.10
CA ALA A 190 33.49 65.34 10.53
C ALA A 190 33.84 66.37 11.61
N GLU A 191 33.11 66.37 12.73
CA GLU A 191 33.37 67.25 13.88
C GLU A 191 34.76 66.97 14.50
N LEU A 192 35.13 65.70 14.67
CA LEU A 192 36.45 65.31 15.16
C LEU A 192 37.58 65.74 14.22
N MET A 193 37.37 65.62 12.90
CA MET A 193 38.34 66.07 11.90
C MET A 193 38.54 67.59 11.93
N GLU A 194 37.47 68.36 12.11
CA GLU A 194 37.54 69.82 12.24
C GLU A 194 38.32 70.24 13.50
N MET A 195 38.03 69.61 14.64
CA MET A 195 38.78 69.85 15.89
C MET A 195 40.27 69.49 15.77
N LEU A 196 40.58 68.37 15.13
CA LEU A 196 41.98 67.99 14.85
C LEU A 196 42.69 69.02 13.96
N GLY A 197 42.00 69.52 12.93
CA GLY A 197 42.51 70.59 12.07
C GLY A 197 42.84 71.85 12.86
N HIS A 198 41.94 72.27 13.74
CA HIS A 198 42.14 73.45 14.60
C HIS A 198 43.27 73.25 15.62
N CYS A 199 43.34 72.10 16.29
CA CYS A 199 44.44 71.80 17.21
C CYS A 199 45.80 71.82 16.48
N LYS A 200 45.85 71.31 15.25
CA LYS A 200 47.08 71.29 14.46
C LYS A 200 47.54 72.70 14.08
N SER A 201 46.64 73.58 13.66
CA SER A 201 46.99 74.98 13.35
C SER A 201 47.48 75.74 14.58
N VAL A 202 46.86 75.55 15.75
CA VAL A 202 47.29 76.18 17.02
C VAL A 202 48.69 75.70 17.45
N MET A 203 49.02 74.43 17.23
CA MET A 203 50.37 73.91 17.51
C MET A 203 51.42 74.47 16.54
N GLU A 204 51.07 74.67 15.26
CA GLU A 204 51.96 75.26 14.26
C GLU A 204 52.23 76.75 14.54
N GLU A 205 51.24 77.51 14.99
CA GLU A 205 51.38 78.93 15.38
C GLU A 205 52.30 79.10 16.61
N LYS A 206 52.13 78.27 17.65
CA LYS A 206 52.99 78.31 18.86
C LYS A 206 54.42 77.84 18.61
N GLY A 207 54.62 76.96 17.63
CA GLY A 207 55.95 76.53 17.20
C GLY A 207 56.77 77.64 16.54
N GLN A 208 56.11 78.63 15.91
CA GLN A 208 56.77 79.77 15.27
C GLN A 208 57.13 80.89 16.27
N GLU A 209 56.34 81.08 17.34
CA GLU A 209 56.64 82.07 18.40
C GLU A 209 57.83 81.69 19.29
N THR A 210 58.31 80.44 19.24
CA THR A 210 59.42 79.96 20.10
C THR A 210 60.81 80.11 19.44
N ILE A 211 60.90 80.63 18.21
CA ILE A 211 62.17 80.74 17.43
C ILE A 211 62.66 82.20 17.26
N LEU A 212 61.98 83.20 17.84
CA LEU A 212 62.41 84.61 17.87
C LEU A 212 63.03 84.99 19.22
#